data_AF-A0A9D2R4G1-F1
#
_entry.id   AF-A0A9D2R4G1-F1
#
_cell.length_a   1.000
_cell.length_b   1.000
_cell.length_c   1.000
_cell.angle_alpha   90.00
_cell.angle_beta   90.00
_cell.angle_gamma   90.00
#
_symmetry.space_group_name_H-M   'P 1'
#
loop_
_entity.id
_entity.type
_entity.pdbx_description
1 polymer ?
#
loop_
_entity_poly.entity_id
_entity_poly.type
_entity_poly.pdbx_seq_one_letter_code
_entity_poly.pdbx_strand_id
1 'polypeptide(L)'
;KIHDLKLGILTARYSRGDELSALEGEYAELLKSWGEVWELDNYNKNLKMISLGVLFEGDIVLVKEMKAMLKAANIDDWLLSFLLCSWMGSEMENKDVDLIFPKDFSLLQKAAQTHNRREYLQEYLSCWYREDCGCYGAHKSSQKIYYGYWSFEAGAAAKILNIDDTGMDHMPCYPYDLVHYK
;
A
#
# COMPACT_ATOMS: atom_id res chain seq x y z
N LYS A 1 13.32 14.45 -1.67
CA LYS A 1 14.37 14.45 -0.61
C LYS A 1 13.80 14.64 0.79
N ILE A 2 13.14 15.76 1.14
CA ILE A 2 12.54 15.94 2.49
C ILE A 2 11.36 14.99 2.72
N HIS A 3 10.45 14.85 1.75
CA HIS A 3 9.30 13.96 1.88
C HIS A 3 9.69 12.48 1.97
N ASP A 4 10.74 12.08 1.25
CA ASP A 4 11.31 10.73 1.34
C ASP A 4 11.84 10.45 2.75
N LEU A 5 12.51 11.45 3.36
CA LEU A 5 12.97 11.37 4.74
C LEU A 5 11.80 11.30 5.72
N LYS A 6 10.75 12.12 5.53
CA LYS A 6 9.54 12.09 6.37
C LYS A 6 8.83 10.73 6.29
N LEU A 7 8.66 10.18 5.09
CA LEU A 7 8.06 8.86 4.89
C LEU A 7 8.93 7.75 5.51
N GLY A 8 10.25 7.88 5.40
CA GLY A 8 11.21 6.98 6.06
C GLY A 8 11.11 7.04 7.58
N ILE A 9 11.04 8.25 8.16
CA ILE A 9 10.86 8.47 9.60
C ILE A 9 9.53 7.89 10.07
N LEU A 10 8.43 8.16 9.36
CA LEU A 10 7.11 7.59 9.67
C LEU A 10 7.17 6.06 9.74
N THR A 11 7.81 5.43 8.75
CA THR A 11 8.00 3.97 8.70
C THR A 11 8.86 3.47 9.86
N ALA A 12 9.95 4.17 10.19
CA ALA A 12 10.84 3.78 11.27
C ALA A 12 10.17 3.91 12.65
N ARG A 13 9.32 4.93 12.82
CA ARG A 13 8.53 5.13 14.05
C ARG A 13 7.46 4.07 14.21
N TYR A 14 6.79 3.71 13.12
CA TYR A 14 5.92 2.54 13.08
C TYR A 14 6.66 1.27 13.51
N SER A 15 7.84 0.97 12.92
CA SER A 15 8.68 -0.17 13.34
C SER A 15 9.12 -0.11 14.81
N ARG A 16 9.23 1.08 15.40
CA ARG A 16 9.60 1.27 16.81
C ARG A 16 8.42 1.05 17.76
N GLY A 17 7.20 0.88 17.24
CA GLY A 17 5.98 0.70 18.03
C GLY A 17 5.44 2.02 18.60
N ASP A 18 5.62 3.13 17.89
CA ASP A 18 4.99 4.40 18.27
C ASP A 18 3.47 4.34 18.15
N GLU A 19 2.80 5.15 18.97
CA GLU A 19 1.34 5.33 18.95
C GLU A 19 0.81 5.64 17.54
N LEU A 20 -0.13 4.83 17.05
CA LEU A 20 -0.69 4.94 15.71
C LEU A 20 -1.39 6.28 15.46
N SER A 21 -1.98 6.88 16.50
CA SER A 21 -2.59 8.22 16.43
C SER A 21 -1.58 9.34 16.16
N ALA A 22 -0.35 9.21 16.68
CA ALA A 22 0.72 10.15 16.38
C ALA A 22 1.21 9.98 14.94
N LEU A 23 1.33 8.73 14.49
CA LEU A 23 1.72 8.39 13.11
C LEU A 23 0.67 8.86 12.10
N GLU A 24 -0.62 8.76 12.43
CA GLU A 24 -1.71 9.30 11.63
C GLU A 24 -1.57 10.81 11.44
N GLY A 25 -1.29 11.56 12.52
CA GLY A 25 -1.08 13.01 12.44
C GLY A 25 0.09 13.38 11.51
N GLU A 26 1.20 12.64 11.59
CA GLU A 26 2.35 12.83 10.70
C GLU A 26 2.06 12.44 9.26
N TYR A 27 1.34 11.36 9.05
CA TYR A 27 0.88 10.95 7.72
C TYR A 27 -0.02 12.02 7.10
N ALA A 28 -0.96 12.58 7.86
CA ALA A 28 -1.86 13.63 7.39
C ALA A 28 -1.08 14.89 6.96
N GLU A 29 -0.09 15.32 7.74
CA GLU A 29 0.79 16.44 7.36
C GLU A 29 1.63 16.15 6.11
N LEU A 30 2.11 14.91 5.97
CA LEU A 30 2.83 14.49 4.76
C LEU A 30 1.91 14.49 3.54
N LEU A 31 0.70 13.94 3.68
CA LEU A 31 -0.29 13.81 2.60
C LEU A 31 -0.70 15.16 2.01
N LYS A 32 -0.85 16.21 2.84
CA LYS A 32 -1.21 17.57 2.38
C LYS A 32 -0.24 18.15 1.34
N SER A 33 1.04 17.78 1.41
CA SER A 33 2.08 18.25 0.48
C SER A 33 2.46 17.19 -0.55
N TRP A 34 1.72 16.08 -0.64
CA TRP A 34 2.07 14.95 -1.47
C TRP A 34 2.00 15.26 -2.97
N GLY A 35 0.98 16.01 -3.38
CA GLY A 35 0.80 16.41 -4.78
C GLY A 35 1.99 17.20 -5.35
N GLU A 36 2.73 17.91 -4.52
CA GLU A 36 3.92 18.68 -4.92
C GLU A 36 5.15 17.81 -5.21
N VAL A 37 5.17 16.60 -4.65
CA VAL A 37 6.30 15.66 -4.73
C VAL A 37 5.95 14.35 -5.40
N TRP A 38 4.76 14.29 -6.01
CA TRP A 38 4.29 13.14 -6.74
C TRP A 38 5.21 12.87 -7.94
N GLU A 39 5.87 11.72 -7.91
CA GLU A 39 6.79 11.26 -8.95
C GLU A 39 6.18 10.04 -9.64
N LEU A 40 5.91 10.13 -10.94
CA LEU A 40 5.24 9.06 -11.71
C LEU A 40 6.09 7.80 -11.82
N ASP A 41 7.40 7.95 -11.90
CA ASP A 41 8.37 6.87 -11.97
C ASP A 41 8.59 6.17 -10.61
N ASN A 42 8.00 6.69 -9.53
CA ASN A 42 8.21 6.20 -8.17
C ASN A 42 7.02 5.39 -7.64
N TYR A 43 6.71 4.30 -8.35
CA TYR A 43 5.56 3.43 -8.07
C TYR A 43 5.43 3.03 -6.59
N ASN A 44 6.52 2.56 -5.97
CA ASN A 44 6.48 2.05 -4.59
C ASN A 44 6.21 3.13 -3.56
N LYS A 45 6.73 4.34 -3.79
CA LYS A 45 6.46 5.48 -2.93
C LYS A 45 4.98 5.86 -2.99
N ASN A 46 4.41 5.89 -4.19
CA ASN A 46 3.00 6.18 -4.40
C ASN A 46 2.10 5.08 -3.82
N LEU A 47 2.43 3.81 -4.07
CA LEU A 47 1.74 2.65 -3.50
C LEU A 47 1.71 2.76 -1.98
N LYS A 48 2.86 2.98 -1.34
CA LYS A 48 2.97 3.11 0.12
C LYS A 48 2.12 4.25 0.68
N MET A 49 2.15 5.42 0.06
CA MET A 49 1.32 6.55 0.51
C MET A 49 -0.18 6.29 0.37
N ILE A 50 -0.59 5.62 -0.71
CA ILE A 50 -1.98 5.23 -0.92
C ILE A 50 -2.41 4.18 0.10
N SER A 51 -1.59 3.16 0.32
CA SER A 51 -1.86 2.09 1.29
C SER A 51 -1.97 2.63 2.71
N LEU A 52 -1.07 3.54 3.13
CA LEU A 52 -1.19 4.22 4.42
C LEU A 52 -2.46 5.06 4.52
N GLY A 53 -2.91 5.66 3.41
CA GLY A 53 -4.16 6.41 3.35
C GLY A 53 -5.39 5.56 3.62
N VAL A 54 -5.42 4.34 3.07
CA VAL A 54 -6.43 3.34 3.39
C VAL A 54 -6.37 2.95 4.86
N LEU A 55 -5.17 2.60 5.36
CA LEU A 55 -4.99 2.10 6.73
C LEU A 55 -5.37 3.15 7.80
N PHE A 56 -4.94 4.39 7.61
CA PHE A 56 -5.26 5.51 8.52
C PHE A 56 -6.64 6.12 8.29
N GLU A 57 -7.38 5.70 7.26
CA GLU A 57 -8.64 6.33 6.84
C GLU A 57 -8.47 7.83 6.58
N GLY A 58 -7.47 8.17 5.76
CA GLY A 58 -7.08 9.55 5.48
C GLY A 58 -8.14 10.35 4.69
N ASP A 59 -7.86 11.64 4.49
CA ASP A 59 -8.80 12.60 3.92
C ASP A 59 -9.25 12.27 2.48
N ILE A 60 -10.57 12.18 2.29
CA ILE A 60 -11.22 11.87 1.01
C ILE A 60 -11.01 12.94 -0.07
N VAL A 61 -10.63 14.17 0.30
CA VAL A 61 -10.29 15.23 -0.67
C VAL A 61 -8.96 14.90 -1.33
N LEU A 62 -7.95 14.49 -0.54
CA LEU A 62 -6.60 14.23 -1.03
C LEU A 62 -6.54 12.97 -1.90
N VAL A 63 -7.33 11.94 -1.59
CA VAL A 63 -7.43 10.73 -2.46
C VAL A 63 -8.01 11.06 -3.85
N LYS A 64 -8.95 12.01 -3.94
CA LYS A 64 -9.51 12.45 -5.24
C LYS A 64 -8.45 13.14 -6.08
N GLU A 65 -7.60 13.95 -5.46
CA GLU A 65 -6.46 14.58 -6.12
C GLU A 65 -5.47 13.52 -6.63
N MET A 66 -5.15 12.51 -5.82
CA MET A 66 -4.27 11.40 -6.23
C MET A 66 -4.84 10.62 -7.42
N LYS A 67 -6.15 10.32 -7.41
CA LYS A 67 -6.82 9.66 -8.53
C LYS A 67 -6.78 10.53 -9.80
N ALA A 68 -6.94 11.84 -9.67
CA ALA A 68 -6.82 12.77 -10.79
C ALA A 68 -5.38 12.83 -11.35
N MET A 69 -4.36 12.77 -10.49
CA MET A 69 -2.96 12.73 -10.89
C MET A 69 -2.62 11.46 -11.69
N LEU A 70 -3.10 10.27 -11.26
CA LEU A 70 -2.92 9.04 -12.03
C LEU A 70 -3.55 9.13 -13.43
N LYS A 71 -4.78 9.66 -13.49
CA LYS A 71 -5.50 9.85 -14.75
C LYS A 71 -4.76 10.83 -15.68
N ALA A 72 -4.30 11.96 -15.14
CA ALA A 72 -3.55 12.96 -15.91
C ALA A 72 -2.22 12.42 -16.45
N ALA A 73 -1.62 11.47 -15.73
CA ALA A 73 -0.38 10.81 -16.13
C ALA A 73 -0.57 9.58 -17.02
N ASN A 74 -1.82 9.21 -17.34
CA ASN A 74 -2.15 8.00 -18.09
C ASN A 74 -1.54 6.72 -17.46
N ILE A 75 -1.51 6.67 -16.13
CA ILE A 75 -1.14 5.46 -15.39
C ILE A 75 -2.41 4.62 -15.20
N ASP A 76 -2.43 3.48 -15.85
CA ASP A 76 -3.48 2.47 -15.69
C ASP A 76 -2.87 1.27 -14.94
N ASP A 77 -3.10 1.23 -13.62
CA ASP A 77 -2.63 0.17 -12.74
C ASP A 77 -3.77 -0.32 -11.87
N TRP A 78 -3.99 -1.63 -11.88
CA TRP A 78 -5.09 -2.24 -11.15
C TRP A 78 -4.99 -2.01 -9.64
N LEU A 79 -3.80 -2.16 -9.05
CA LEU A 79 -3.63 -2.09 -7.59
C LEU A 79 -3.81 -0.66 -7.08
N LEU A 80 -3.17 0.33 -7.71
CA LEU A 80 -3.35 1.72 -7.34
C LEU A 80 -4.81 2.15 -7.49
N SER A 81 -5.47 1.74 -8.57
CA SER A 81 -6.88 2.03 -8.82
C SER A 81 -7.81 1.37 -7.79
N PHE A 82 -7.55 0.11 -7.46
CA PHE A 82 -8.28 -0.64 -6.44
C PHE A 82 -8.21 0.05 -5.08
N LEU A 83 -7.01 0.41 -4.62
CA LEU A 83 -6.82 1.07 -3.33
C LEU A 83 -7.48 2.45 -3.28
N LEU A 84 -7.26 3.29 -4.31
CA LEU A 84 -7.83 4.65 -4.36
C LEU A 84 -9.37 4.64 -4.45
N CYS A 85 -9.96 3.77 -5.28
CA CYS A 85 -11.41 3.69 -5.39
C CYS A 85 -12.03 3.19 -4.08
N SER A 86 -11.42 2.18 -3.45
CA SER A 86 -11.90 1.64 -2.18
C SER A 86 -11.78 2.65 -1.04
N TRP A 87 -10.67 3.40 -0.98
CA TRP A 87 -10.51 4.50 -0.02
C TRP A 87 -11.59 5.58 -0.19
N MET A 88 -12.04 5.84 -1.43
CA MET A 88 -13.15 6.75 -1.71
C MET A 88 -14.55 6.15 -1.43
N GLY A 89 -14.65 4.88 -1.03
CA GLY A 89 -15.93 4.17 -0.91
C GLY A 89 -16.61 3.93 -2.27
N SER A 90 -15.83 3.78 -3.34
CA SER A 90 -16.32 3.61 -4.72
C SER A 90 -15.74 2.35 -5.37
N GLU A 91 -16.45 1.81 -6.35
CA GLU A 91 -15.92 0.71 -7.18
C GLU A 91 -15.06 1.24 -8.33
N MET A 92 -14.15 0.39 -8.83
CA MET A 92 -13.41 0.66 -10.05
C MET A 92 -14.37 0.65 -11.25
N GLU A 93 -14.30 1.70 -12.06
CA GLU A 93 -15.09 1.83 -13.30
C GLU A 93 -14.66 0.79 -14.35
N ASN A 94 -13.36 0.53 -14.46
CA ASN A 94 -12.79 -0.49 -15.33
C ASN A 94 -12.09 -1.57 -14.48
N LYS A 95 -12.60 -2.80 -14.53
CA LYS A 95 -12.01 -3.95 -13.82
C LYS A 95 -11.01 -4.74 -14.68
N ASP A 96 -10.94 -4.43 -15.98
CA ASP A 96 -10.05 -5.08 -16.97
C ASP A 96 -8.69 -4.37 -17.08
N VAL A 97 -8.32 -3.56 -16.09
CA VAL A 97 -7.02 -2.90 -16.00
C VAL A 97 -5.96 -3.92 -15.57
N ASP A 98 -4.79 -3.86 -16.20
CA ASP A 98 -3.64 -4.72 -15.87
C ASP A 98 -2.85 -4.21 -14.66
N LEU A 99 -2.09 -5.10 -14.03
CA LEU A 99 -1.05 -4.72 -13.08
C LEU A 99 0.20 -4.29 -13.85
N ILE A 100 0.82 -3.18 -13.45
CA ILE A 100 2.14 -2.79 -13.97
C ILE A 100 3.21 -3.81 -13.52
N PHE A 101 3.07 -4.35 -12.31
CA PHE A 101 3.97 -5.34 -11.72
C PHE A 101 3.23 -6.64 -11.33
N PRO A 102 2.82 -7.47 -12.32
CA PRO A 102 2.00 -8.65 -12.06
C PRO A 102 2.75 -9.74 -11.28
N LYS A 103 4.08 -9.82 -11.44
CA LYS A 103 4.92 -10.76 -10.68
C LYS A 103 4.86 -10.49 -9.19
N ASP A 104 4.80 -9.21 -8.81
CA ASP A 104 4.80 -8.80 -7.42
C ASP A 104 3.39 -8.82 -6.84
N PHE A 105 2.37 -8.33 -7.57
CA PHE A 105 1.06 -8.03 -6.96
C PHE A 105 -0.12 -8.92 -7.43
N SER A 106 0.09 -9.92 -8.29
CA SER A 106 -1.02 -10.75 -8.79
C SER A 106 -1.76 -11.52 -7.70
N LEU A 107 -1.11 -11.89 -6.60
CA LEU A 107 -1.78 -12.56 -5.47
C LEU A 107 -2.74 -11.61 -4.75
N LEU A 108 -2.40 -10.32 -4.58
CA LEU A 108 -3.33 -9.32 -4.03
C LEU A 108 -4.54 -9.11 -4.95
N GLN A 109 -4.32 -9.10 -6.26
CA GLN A 109 -5.42 -9.02 -7.24
C GLN A 109 -6.35 -10.24 -7.14
N LYS A 110 -5.79 -11.46 -7.03
CA LYS A 110 -6.57 -12.68 -6.80
C LYS A 110 -7.32 -12.64 -5.46
N ALA A 111 -6.71 -12.11 -4.41
CA ALA A 111 -7.37 -11.95 -3.11
C ALA A 111 -8.60 -11.03 -3.22
N ALA A 112 -8.56 -9.98 -4.03
CA ALA A 112 -9.70 -9.09 -4.23
C ALA A 112 -10.80 -9.69 -5.13
N GLN A 113 -10.43 -10.52 -6.11
CA GLN A 113 -11.34 -11.00 -7.16
C GLN A 113 -11.96 -12.38 -6.87
N THR A 114 -11.52 -13.06 -5.82
CA THR A 114 -11.96 -14.43 -5.51
C THR A 114 -12.51 -14.57 -4.09
N HIS A 115 -12.99 -15.76 -3.75
CA HIS A 115 -13.45 -16.09 -2.40
C HIS A 115 -12.33 -16.59 -1.48
N ASN A 116 -11.20 -17.06 -2.03
CA ASN A 116 -10.05 -17.57 -1.26
C ASN A 116 -9.11 -16.43 -0.82
N ARG A 117 -9.70 -15.36 -0.28
CA ARG A 117 -9.00 -14.09 -0.03
C ARG A 117 -7.88 -14.27 0.98
N ARG A 118 -8.17 -15.03 2.04
CA ARG A 118 -7.26 -15.32 3.15
C ARG A 118 -6.04 -16.10 2.65
N GLU A 119 -6.27 -17.14 1.87
CA GLU A 119 -5.23 -18.01 1.33
C GLU A 119 -4.28 -17.22 0.42
N TYR A 120 -4.82 -16.39 -0.47
CA TYR A 120 -3.99 -15.56 -1.34
C TYR A 120 -3.21 -14.47 -0.58
N LEU A 121 -3.81 -13.88 0.45
CA LEU A 121 -3.10 -12.94 1.32
C LEU A 121 -1.95 -13.63 2.07
N GLN A 122 -2.19 -14.82 2.64
CA GLN A 122 -1.15 -15.61 3.31
C GLN A 122 -0.04 -16.00 2.34
N GLU A 123 -0.39 -16.46 1.14
CA GLU A 123 0.58 -16.80 0.11
C GLU A 123 1.46 -15.59 -0.24
N TYR A 124 0.83 -14.43 -0.47
CA TYR A 124 1.51 -13.18 -0.76
C TYR A 124 2.50 -12.79 0.36
N LEU A 125 2.03 -12.77 1.62
CA LEU A 125 2.86 -12.43 2.78
C LEU A 125 3.98 -13.45 2.99
N SER A 126 3.75 -14.73 2.67
CA SER A 126 4.78 -15.75 2.78
C SER A 126 5.92 -15.55 1.77
N CYS A 127 5.65 -14.88 0.65
CA CYS A 127 6.64 -14.57 -0.39
C CYS A 127 7.36 -13.23 -0.13
N TRP A 128 6.77 -12.33 0.64
CA TRP A 128 7.28 -10.97 0.85
C TRP A 128 8.70 -10.91 1.45
N TYR A 129 9.12 -11.95 2.19
CA TYR A 129 10.41 -12.00 2.90
C TYR A 129 11.28 -13.22 2.54
N ARG A 130 11.15 -13.83 1.34
CA ARG A 130 12.01 -14.97 0.94
C ARG A 130 12.92 -14.68 -0.25
N GLU A 131 14.15 -15.22 -0.17
CA GLU A 131 15.26 -15.14 -1.13
C GLU A 131 14.91 -15.35 -2.60
N ASP A 132 13.89 -16.15 -2.86
CA ASP A 132 13.43 -16.64 -4.16
C ASP A 132 12.24 -15.84 -4.73
N CYS A 133 11.68 -14.91 -3.97
CA CYS A 133 10.56 -14.08 -4.36
C CYS A 133 11.06 -12.71 -4.84
N GLY A 134 10.42 -12.09 -5.83
CA GLY A 134 10.85 -10.81 -6.44
C GLY A 134 11.04 -9.64 -5.45
N CYS A 135 10.50 -9.78 -4.24
CA CYS A 135 10.60 -8.83 -3.14
C CYS A 135 11.93 -8.96 -2.37
N TYR A 136 12.60 -10.12 -2.38
CA TYR A 136 13.93 -10.27 -1.79
C TYR A 136 15.00 -9.75 -2.75
N GLY A 137 15.85 -8.88 -2.23
CA GLY A 137 16.76 -8.11 -3.08
C GLY A 137 16.07 -6.97 -3.83
N ALA A 138 14.81 -6.62 -3.53
CA ALA A 138 14.22 -5.36 -3.98
C ALA A 138 15.08 -4.17 -3.55
N HIS A 139 15.74 -4.26 -2.37
CA HIS A 139 16.75 -3.31 -1.91
C HIS A 139 18.02 -3.24 -2.79
N LYS A 140 18.22 -4.25 -3.66
CA LYS A 140 19.28 -4.33 -4.68
C LYS A 140 18.74 -4.06 -6.09
N SER A 141 17.43 -3.89 -6.27
CA SER A 141 16.82 -3.64 -7.58
C SER A 141 17.09 -2.21 -8.05
N SER A 142 17.58 -2.08 -9.28
CA SER A 142 17.76 -0.79 -9.96
C SER A 142 16.44 -0.07 -10.25
N GLN A 143 15.31 -0.78 -10.15
CA GLN A 143 13.96 -0.24 -10.34
C GLN A 143 13.46 0.58 -9.13
N LYS A 144 14.30 0.75 -8.08
CA LYS A 144 13.97 1.50 -6.84
C LYS A 144 12.69 1.00 -6.15
N ILE A 145 12.46 -0.31 -6.20
CA ILE A 145 11.21 -0.92 -5.72
C ILE A 145 11.16 -1.17 -4.20
N TYR A 146 12.11 -0.63 -3.42
CA TYR A 146 12.26 -0.95 -2.00
C TYR A 146 12.33 0.30 -1.12
N TYR A 147 11.42 0.40 -0.15
CA TYR A 147 11.32 1.54 0.78
C TYR A 147 10.96 1.12 2.23
N GLY A 148 11.18 -0.13 2.62
CA GLY A 148 11.03 -0.61 3.99
C GLY A 148 10.59 -2.07 4.11
N TYR A 149 10.50 -2.53 5.36
CA TYR A 149 10.16 -3.91 5.76
C TYR A 149 8.67 -4.09 6.07
N TRP A 150 7.77 -3.33 5.44
CA TRP A 150 6.33 -3.42 5.73
C TRP A 150 5.54 -3.43 4.43
N SER A 151 4.68 -4.44 4.28
CA SER A 151 3.72 -4.56 3.19
C SER A 151 2.44 -3.81 3.55
N PHE A 152 2.47 -2.49 3.42
CA PHE A 152 1.30 -1.66 3.70
C PHE A 152 0.17 -1.95 2.71
N GLU A 153 0.50 -2.31 1.47
CA GLU A 153 -0.45 -2.72 0.43
C GLU A 153 -1.20 -4.01 0.78
N ALA A 154 -0.55 -4.99 1.41
CA ALA A 154 -1.23 -6.18 1.91
C ALA A 154 -2.18 -5.84 3.06
N GLY A 155 -1.74 -5.01 4.00
CA GLY A 155 -2.61 -4.54 5.09
C GLY A 155 -3.81 -3.76 4.56
N ALA A 156 -3.59 -2.84 3.63
CA ALA A 156 -4.65 -2.07 3.00
C ALA A 156 -5.66 -2.99 2.28
N ALA A 157 -5.18 -3.99 1.53
CA ALA A 157 -6.05 -4.97 0.89
C ALA A 157 -6.86 -5.79 1.90
N ALA A 158 -6.23 -6.24 3.00
CA ALA A 158 -6.90 -6.96 4.08
C ALA A 158 -8.02 -6.12 4.71
N LYS A 159 -7.73 -4.84 5.03
CA LYS A 159 -8.70 -3.88 5.58
C LYS A 159 -9.87 -3.61 4.63
N ILE A 160 -9.59 -3.32 3.35
CA ILE A 160 -10.62 -3.05 2.33
C ILE A 160 -11.54 -4.25 2.14
N LEU A 161 -10.98 -5.45 2.07
CA LEU A 161 -11.70 -6.69 1.75
C LEU A 161 -12.32 -7.35 2.98
N ASN A 162 -12.10 -6.79 4.17
CA ASN A 162 -12.48 -7.35 5.47
C ASN A 162 -12.07 -8.82 5.60
N ILE A 163 -10.80 -9.12 5.30
CA ILE A 163 -10.24 -10.48 5.36
C ILE A 163 -10.06 -10.86 6.83
N ASP A 164 -10.52 -12.06 7.22
CA ASP A 164 -10.16 -12.65 8.51
C ASP A 164 -8.68 -13.01 8.53
N ASP A 165 -7.89 -12.15 9.17
CA ASP A 165 -6.45 -12.24 9.34
C ASP A 165 -6.05 -12.78 10.73
N THR A 166 -6.96 -13.44 11.43
CA THR A 166 -6.68 -14.10 12.71
C THR A 166 -5.43 -15.00 12.60
N GLY A 167 -4.46 -14.77 13.48
CA GLY A 167 -3.20 -15.51 13.51
C GLY A 167 -2.21 -15.10 12.42
N MET A 168 -2.38 -13.96 11.74
CA MET A 168 -1.37 -13.39 10.84
C MET A 168 -0.48 -12.33 11.51
N ASP A 169 -0.67 -12.06 12.81
CA ASP A 169 0.07 -11.10 13.63
C ASP A 169 1.59 -11.34 13.68
N HIS A 170 2.00 -12.59 13.49
CA HIS A 170 3.40 -13.00 13.46
C HIS A 170 3.99 -13.08 12.04
N MET A 171 3.18 -12.82 10.98
CA MET A 171 3.68 -12.87 9.62
C MET A 171 4.66 -11.71 9.38
N PRO A 172 5.88 -11.98 8.87
CA PRO A 172 6.86 -10.93 8.65
C PRO A 172 6.31 -9.81 7.79
N CYS A 173 6.57 -8.56 8.20
CA CYS A 173 6.24 -7.36 7.44
C CYS A 173 4.73 -7.11 7.24
N TYR A 174 3.81 -7.86 7.87
CA TYR A 174 2.38 -7.61 7.82
C TYR A 174 1.99 -6.56 8.88
N PRO A 175 1.39 -5.42 8.50
CA PRO A 175 1.12 -4.34 9.45
C PRO A 175 -0.19 -4.57 10.24
N TYR A 176 -0.23 -5.65 11.04
CA TYR A 176 -1.43 -6.15 11.73
C TYR A 176 -2.16 -5.08 12.56
N ASP A 177 -1.42 -4.34 13.37
CA ASP A 177 -1.97 -3.26 14.22
C ASP A 177 -2.60 -2.10 13.42
N LEU A 178 -2.05 -1.75 12.25
CA LEU A 178 -2.63 -0.75 11.35
C LEU A 178 -3.89 -1.27 10.64
N VAL A 179 -3.97 -2.57 10.34
CA VAL A 179 -5.18 -3.18 9.76
C VAL A 179 -6.35 -3.07 10.74
N HIS A 180 -6.06 -3.23 12.04
CA HIS A 180 -7.04 -3.11 13.12
C HIS A 180 -7.14 -1.71 13.75
N TYR A 181 -6.49 -0.71 13.15
CA TYR A 181 -6.61 0.67 13.59
C TYR A 181 -7.89 1.29 13.04
N LYS A 182 -8.78 1.73 13.94
CA LYS A 182 -10.13 2.27 13.70
C LYS A 182 -11.18 1.24 13.29
#